data_AF-A0A920VNB4-F1
#
_entry.id   AF-A0A920VNB4-F1
#
_cell.length_a   1.000
_cell.length_b   1.000
_cell.length_c   1.000
_cell.angle_alpha   90.00
_cell.angle_beta   90.00
_cell.angle_gamma   90.00
#
_symmetry.space_group_name_H-M   'P 1'
#
loop_
_entity.id
_entity.type
_entity.pdbx_description
1 polymer ?
#
loop_
_entity_poly.entity_id
_entity_poly.type
_entity_poly.pdbx_seq_one_letter_code
_entity_poly.pdbx_strand_id
1 'polypeptide(L)'
;MAFIELGTLDGYRTLLNSSDCIVKVIDDLTDSGAEILVKRLAMYRSLKDQTVASFGQAHFDKWDRAYSFFVGLYSSGELRGARFLAHKGDPLG
;
A
#
# COMPACT_ATOMS: atom_id res chain seq x y z
N MET A 1 16.26 -16.75 3.11
CA MET A 1 16.05 -15.65 2.16
C MET A 1 14.60 -15.73 1.68
N ALA A 2 13.66 -15.05 2.33
CA ALA A 2 12.27 -15.04 1.87
C ALA A 2 12.06 -13.75 1.08
N PHE A 3 12.33 -13.80 -0.22
CA PHE A 3 11.75 -12.83 -1.13
C PHE A 3 10.27 -13.21 -1.21
N ILE A 4 9.44 -12.57 -0.38
CA ILE A 4 8.00 -12.72 -0.50
C ILE A 4 7.64 -11.91 -1.73
N GLU A 5 7.45 -12.57 -2.87
CA GLU A 5 6.80 -11.93 -4.00
C GLU A 5 5.49 -11.33 -3.49
N LEU A 6 5.32 -10.02 -3.71
CA LEU A 6 4.06 -9.37 -3.39
C LEU A 6 2.98 -9.97 -4.29
N GLY A 7 1.82 -10.25 -3.72
CA GLY A 7 0.72 -10.83 -4.46
C GLY A 7 0.26 -9.91 -5.59
N THR A 8 -0.03 -10.49 -6.75
CA THR A 8 -0.66 -9.77 -7.85
C THR A 8 -2.17 -9.69 -7.64
N LEU A 9 -2.83 -8.76 -8.31
CA LEU A 9 -4.29 -8.63 -8.26
C LEU A 9 -4.99 -9.94 -8.66
N ASP A 10 -4.52 -10.58 -9.73
CA ASP A 10 -5.05 -11.88 -10.18
C ASP A 10 -4.68 -13.03 -9.23
N GLY A 11 -3.51 -12.95 -8.57
CA GLY A 11 -3.12 -13.89 -7.53
C GLY A 11 -4.09 -13.86 -6.35
N TYR A 12 -4.43 -12.67 -5.86
CA TYR A 12 -5.42 -12.51 -4.80
C TYR A 12 -6.83 -12.92 -5.24
N ARG A 13 -7.25 -12.60 -6.47
CA ARG A 13 -8.53 -13.08 -7.04
C ARG A 13 -8.59 -14.61 -7.06
N THR A 14 -7.52 -15.26 -7.52
CA THR A 14 -7.41 -16.72 -7.58
C THR A 14 -7.48 -17.34 -6.19
N LEU A 15 -6.73 -16.78 -5.23
CA LEU A 15 -6.73 -17.22 -3.85
C LEU A 15 -8.11 -17.12 -3.19
N LEU A 16 -8.86 -16.04 -3.46
CA LEU A 16 -10.22 -15.88 -2.95
C LEU A 16 -11.15 -16.94 -3.54
N ASN A 17 -11.12 -17.12 -4.86
CA ASN A 17 -11.96 -18.13 -5.53
C ASN A 17 -11.64 -19.56 -5.07
N SER A 18 -10.36 -19.89 -4.85
CA SER A 18 -9.95 -21.21 -4.34
C SER A 18 -10.34 -21.45 -2.88
N SER A 19 -10.73 -20.40 -2.16
CA SER A 19 -11.16 -20.45 -0.77
C SER A 19 -12.69 -20.41 -0.64
N ASP A 20 -13.40 -20.80 -1.70
CA ASP A 20 -14.86 -20.75 -1.82
C ASP A 20 -15.44 -19.33 -1.63
N CYS A 21 -14.66 -18.28 -1.89
CA CYS A 21 -15.18 -16.91 -1.90
C CYS A 21 -15.57 -16.50 -3.32
N ILE A 22 -16.72 -15.84 -3.44
CA ILE A 22 -17.18 -15.22 -4.68
C ILE A 22 -16.79 -13.75 -4.63
N VAL A 23 -15.82 -13.36 -5.47
CA VAL A 23 -15.40 -11.95 -5.63
C VAL A 23 -16.47 -11.18 -6.40
N LYS A 24 -16.98 -10.10 -5.82
CA LYS A 24 -18.01 -9.23 -6.40
C LYS A 24 -17.43 -7.98 -7.04
N VAL A 25 -16.46 -7.37 -6.37
CA VAL A 25 -15.86 -6.11 -6.81
C VAL A 25 -14.36 -6.18 -6.55
N ILE A 26 -13.58 -5.66 -7.50
CA ILE A 26 -12.19 -5.31 -7.31
C ILE A 26 -12.01 -3.88 -7.74
N ASP A 27 -11.68 -3.00 -6.79
CA ASP A 27 -11.35 -1.62 -7.08
C ASP A 27 -9.83 -1.47 -7.16
N ASP A 28 -9.34 -0.96 -8.29
CA ASP A 28 -7.95 -0.52 -8.39
C ASP A 28 -7.80 0.82 -7.67
N LEU A 29 -6.91 0.86 -6.67
CA LEU A 29 -6.61 2.02 -5.86
C LEU A 29 -5.19 2.55 -6.12
N THR A 30 -4.55 2.14 -7.22
CA THR A 30 -3.17 2.50 -7.53
C THR A 30 -2.99 4.02 -7.55
N ASP A 31 -3.76 4.73 -8.38
CA ASP A 31 -3.56 6.16 -8.59
C ASP A 31 -3.99 6.99 -7.37
N SER A 32 -5.17 6.70 -6.82
CA SER A 32 -5.70 7.41 -5.65
C SER A 32 -4.87 7.15 -4.40
N GLY A 33 -4.36 5.93 -4.23
CA GLY A 33 -3.43 5.56 -3.16
C GLY A 33 -2.09 6.28 -3.30
N ALA A 34 -1.50 6.31 -4.49
CA ALA A 34 -0.25 7.02 -4.73
C ALA A 34 -0.38 8.53 -4.45
N GLU A 35 -1.47 9.16 -4.88
CA GLU A 35 -1.72 10.58 -4.62
C GLU A 35 -1.79 10.89 -3.11
N ILE A 36 -2.49 10.05 -2.34
CA ILE A 36 -2.57 10.19 -0.87
C ILE A 36 -1.17 10.07 -0.25
N LEU A 37 -0.37 9.12 -0.68
CA LEU A 37 0.98 8.90 -0.14
C LEU A 37 1.91 10.08 -0.44
N VAL A 38 1.83 10.67 -1.63
CA VAL A 38 2.57 11.89 -1.99
C VAL A 38 2.15 13.07 -1.10
N LYS A 39 0.84 13.29 -0.92
CA LYS A 39 0.32 14.35 -0.05
C LYS A 39 0.76 14.15 1.41
N ARG A 40 0.74 12.91 1.90
CA ARG A 40 1.22 12.58 3.26
C ARG A 40 2.71 12.84 3.41
N LEU A 41 3.54 12.45 2.45
CA LEU A 41 4.98 12.75 2.47
C LEU A 41 5.24 14.26 2.53
N ALA A 42 4.54 15.05 1.71
CA ALA A 42 4.66 16.51 1.74
C ALA A 42 4.28 17.09 3.12
N MET A 43 3.19 16.60 3.71
CA MET A 43 2.78 16.99 5.07
C MET A 43 3.83 16.60 6.12
N TYR A 44 4.41 15.41 6.08
CA TYR A 44 5.44 15.03 7.06
C TYR A 44 6.71 15.88 6.93
N ARG A 45 7.08 16.26 5.70
CA ARG A 45 8.20 17.18 5.45
C ARG A 45 7.93 18.59 5.97
N SER A 46 6.69 19.08 5.92
CA SER A 46 6.36 20.39 6.50
C SER A 46 6.48 20.41 8.03
N LEU A 47 6.43 19.25 8.69
CA LEU A 47 6.62 19.07 10.13
C LEU A 47 8.09 18.84 10.52
N LYS A 48 9.05 19.05 9.60
CA LYS A 48 10.48 18.79 9.81
C LYS A 48 10.99 19.43 11.09
N ASP A 49 10.79 20.74 11.26
CA ASP A 49 11.41 21.47 12.37
C ASP A 49 10.93 20.96 13.73
N GLN A 50 9.63 20.66 13.87
CA GLN A 50 9.07 20.06 15.09
C GLN A 50 9.60 18.64 15.34
N THR A 51 9.72 17.85 14.28
CA THR A 51 10.24 16.48 14.36
C THR A 51 11.71 16.47 14.75
N VAL A 52 12.51 17.36 14.18
CA VAL A 52 13.94 17.52 14.48
C VAL A 52 14.13 18.04 15.91
N ALA A 53 13.32 19.00 16.36
CA ALA A 53 13.38 19.47 17.74
C ALA A 53 13.08 18.35 18.76
N SER A 54 12.19 17.43 18.42
CA SER A 54 11.77 16.35 19.31
C SER A 54 12.67 15.11 19.26
N PHE A 55 13.20 14.77 18.07
CA PHE A 55 13.85 13.48 17.81
C PHE A 55 15.23 13.57 17.14
N GLY A 56 15.65 14.78 16.77
CA GLY A 56 16.94 15.03 16.11
C GLY A 56 16.93 14.80 14.59
N GLN A 57 17.93 15.37 13.91
CA GLN A 57 18.04 15.37 12.45
C GLN A 57 18.19 13.96 11.86
N ALA A 58 19.02 13.11 12.47
CA ALA A 58 19.26 11.75 12.00
C ALA A 58 17.99 10.89 12.00
N HIS A 59 17.09 11.10 12.96
CA HIS A 59 15.80 10.43 12.99
C HIS A 59 14.92 10.86 11.82
N PHE A 60 14.79 12.17 11.61
CA PHE A 60 14.02 12.73 10.51
C PHE A 60 14.54 12.22 9.16
N ASP A 61 15.86 12.28 8.92
CA ASP A 61 16.44 11.87 7.63
C ASP A 61 16.26 10.38 7.34
N LYS A 62 16.39 9.54 8.38
CA LYS A 62 16.14 8.09 8.25
C LYS A 62 14.69 7.83 7.87
N TRP A 63 13.75 8.50 8.54
CA TRP A 63 12.32 8.34 8.28
C TRP A 63 11.93 8.87 6.90
N ASP A 64 12.38 10.08 6.54
CA ASP A 64 12.09 10.70 5.24
C ASP A 64 12.60 9.84 4.09
N ARG A 65 13.83 9.32 4.20
CA ARG A 65 14.42 8.43 3.18
C ARG A 65 13.60 7.17 2.99
N ALA A 66 13.26 6.49 4.08
CA ALA A 66 12.48 5.26 4.02
C ALA A 66 11.08 5.51 3.44
N TYR A 67 10.38 6.54 3.90
CA TYR A 67 9.04 6.86 3.43
C TYR A 67 9.06 7.30 1.96
N SER A 68 10.01 8.13 1.56
CA SER A 68 10.18 8.58 0.17
C SER A 68 10.45 7.42 -0.79
N PHE A 69 11.25 6.44 -0.35
CA PHE A 69 11.49 5.23 -1.15
C PHE A 69 10.17 4.51 -1.45
N PHE A 70 9.35 4.22 -0.43
CA PHE A 70 8.06 3.56 -0.64
C PHE A 70 7.10 4.38 -1.48
N VAL A 71 6.97 5.69 -1.22
CA VAL A 71 6.14 6.58 -2.05
C VAL A 71 6.59 6.51 -3.52
N GLY A 72 7.90 6.49 -3.77
CA GLY A 72 8.46 6.33 -5.12
C GLY A 72 8.06 5.02 -5.81
N LEU A 73 7.99 3.90 -5.07
CA LEU A 73 7.51 2.62 -5.62
C LEU A 73 6.03 2.68 -6.04
N TYR A 74 5.19 3.38 -5.27
CA TYR A 74 3.79 3.59 -5.65
C TYR A 74 3.65 4.56 -6.84
N SER A 75 4.42 5.65 -6.85
CA SER A 75 4.37 6.63 -7.95
C SER A 75 4.91 6.09 -9.28
N SER A 76 5.86 5.16 -9.24
CA SER A 76 6.38 4.46 -10.44
C SER A 76 5.50 3.30 -10.90
N GLY A 77 4.54 2.87 -10.08
CA GLY A 77 3.64 1.75 -10.35
C GLY A 77 4.26 0.37 -10.11
N GLU A 78 5.44 0.31 -9.49
CA GLU A 78 6.06 -0.93 -8.98
C GLU A 78 5.25 -1.51 -7.83
N LEU A 79 4.70 -0.65 -6.96
CA LEU A 79 3.69 -1.00 -5.97
C LEU A 79 2.32 -0.45 -6.35
N ARG A 80 1.31 -1.26 -6.08
CA ARG A 80 -0.10 -0.98 -6.38
C ARG A 80 -0.98 -1.34 -5.20
N GLY A 81 -2.21 -0.85 -5.21
CA GLY A 81 -3.19 -1.15 -4.18
C GLY A 81 -4.52 -1.53 -4.82
N ALA A 82 -5.22 -2.50 -4.25
CA ALA A 82 -6.56 -2.85 -4.68
C ALA A 82 -7.43 -3.21 -3.49
N ARG A 83 -8.74 -2.96 -3.61
CA ARG A 83 -9.75 -3.41 -2.64
C ARG A 83 -10.55 -4.54 -3.24
N PHE A 84 -10.67 -5.65 -2.51
CA PHE A 84 -11.49 -6.79 -2.89
C PHE A 84 -12.74 -6.82 -2.01
N LEU A 85 -13.91 -6.91 -2.64
CA LEU A 85 -15.17 -7.25 -1.97
C LEU A 85 -15.54 -8.67 -2.39
N ALA A 86 -15.56 -9.58 -1.43
CA ALA A 86 -15.94 -10.97 -1.65
C ALA A 86 -16.83 -11.46 -0.50
N HIS A 87 -17.63 -12.49 -0.77
CA HIS A 87 -18.37 -13.19 0.26
C HIS A 87 -18.13 -14.69 0.13
N LYS A 88 -18.32 -15.43 1.21
CA LYS A 88 -18.30 -16.89 1.15
C LYS A 88 -19.42 -17.38 0.24
N GLY A 89 -19.10 -18.27 -0.68
CA GLY A 89 -20.08 -19.02 -1.46
C GLY A 89 -20.93 -19.85 -0.53
N ASP A 90 -22.21 -19.99 -0.87
CA ASP A 90 -23.10 -20.89 -0.14
C ASP A 90 -22.63 -22.33 -0.42
N PRO A 91 -22.36 -23.18 0.60
CA PRO A 91 -21.97 -24.56 0.37
C PRO A 91 -23.05 -25.41 -0.33
N LEU A 92 -24.26 -24.88 -0.50
CA LEU A 92 -25.46 -25.60 -0.97
C LEU A 92 -26.08 -25.02 -2.25
N GLY A 93 -25.30 -24.32 -3.08
CA GLY A 93 -25.70 -23.99 -4.46
C GLY A 93 -25.95 -25.22 -5.33
#